data_AF-B6FZ82-F1
#
_entry.id   AF-B6FZ82-F1
#
_cell.length_a   1.000
_cell.length_b   1.000
_cell.length_c   1.000
_cell.angle_alpha   90.00
_cell.angle_beta   90.00
_cell.angle_gamma   90.00
#
_symmetry.space_group_name_H-M   'P 1'
#
loop_
_entity.id
_entity.type
_entity.pdbx_description
1 polymer ?
#
loop_
_entity_poly.entity_id
_entity_poly.type
_entity_poly.pdbx_seq_one_letter_code
_entity_poly.pdbx_strand_id
1 'polypeptide(L)'
;MTERNYDTVLKEIEKFVKEREEIIKSAGDWIDRYIADRTLPMELKDKCADWQQELIDMLEAQILEAKDYYMCVKEKIEEMQ
;
A
#
# COMPACT_ATOMS: atom_id res chain seq x y z
N MET A 1 19.65 -9.00 18.31
CA MET A 1 18.49 -9.63 17.64
C MET A 1 18.90 -11.04 17.24
N THR A 2 18.02 -12.02 17.35
CA THR A 2 18.26 -13.40 16.87
C THR A 2 17.70 -13.55 15.45
N GLU A 3 18.22 -14.47 14.64
CA GLU A 3 17.71 -14.76 13.27
C GLU A 3 16.17 -14.90 13.24
N ARG A 4 15.60 -15.55 14.25
CA ARG A 4 14.14 -15.75 14.40
C ARG A 4 13.34 -14.44 14.49
N ASN A 5 13.95 -13.37 15.01
CA ASN A 5 13.31 -12.05 15.08
C ASN A 5 13.31 -11.38 13.70
N TYR A 6 14.38 -11.54 12.92
CA TYR A 6 14.47 -10.98 11.57
C TYR A 6 13.47 -11.63 10.62
N ASP A 7 13.32 -12.96 10.67
CA ASP A 7 12.28 -13.67 9.90
C ASP A 7 10.87 -13.20 10.25
N THR A 8 10.62 -12.90 11.53
CA THR A 8 9.32 -12.37 11.97
C THR A 8 9.08 -10.98 11.40
N VAL A 9 10.10 -10.11 11.45
CA VAL A 9 10.03 -8.76 10.88
C VAL A 9 9.76 -8.82 9.37
N LEU A 10 10.47 -9.66 8.62
CA LEU A 10 10.25 -9.80 7.17
C LEU A 10 8.81 -10.21 6.83
N LYS A 11 8.25 -11.16 7.58
CA LYS A 11 6.85 -11.60 7.40
C LYS A 11 5.83 -10.51 7.71
N GLU A 12 6.06 -9.72 8.75
CA GLU A 12 5.17 -8.60 9.07
C GLU A 12 5.25 -7.50 8.00
N ILE A 13 6.42 -7.25 7.42
CA ILE A 13 6.57 -6.32 6.29
C ILE A 13 5.83 -6.85 5.05
N GLU A 14 5.97 -8.13 4.72
CA GLU A 14 5.25 -8.76 3.59
C GLU A 14 3.73 -8.66 3.77
N LYS A 15 3.25 -8.94 4.99
CA LYS A 15 1.83 -8.78 5.35
C LYS A 15 1.38 -7.32 5.20
N PHE A 16 2.17 -6.38 5.72
CA PHE A 16 1.90 -4.95 5.61
C PHE A 16 1.74 -4.54 4.14
N VAL A 17 2.67 -4.91 3.26
CA VAL A 17 2.64 -4.60 1.83
C VAL A 17 1.37 -5.16 1.19
N LYS A 18 1.07 -6.44 1.45
CA LYS A 18 -0.11 -7.11 0.89
C LYS A 18 -1.42 -6.41 1.28
N GLU A 19 -1.55 -6.01 2.54
CA GLU A 19 -2.73 -5.27 3.01
C GLU A 19 -2.92 -3.94 2.26
N ARG A 20 -1.83 -3.21 1.96
CA ARG A 20 -1.91 -1.92 1.23
C ARG A 20 -2.24 -2.13 -0.23
N GLU A 21 -1.67 -3.15 -0.88
CA GLU A 21 -2.00 -3.53 -2.25
C GLU A 21 -3.49 -3.91 -2.39
N GLU A 22 -4.06 -4.61 -1.39
CA GLU A 22 -5.50 -4.93 -1.34
C GLU A 22 -6.38 -3.67 -1.18
N ILE A 23 -5.94 -2.68 -0.39
CA ILE A 23 -6.64 -1.40 -0.25
C ILE A 23 -6.59 -0.60 -1.57
N ILE A 24 -5.43 -0.50 -2.22
CA ILE A 24 -5.29 0.20 -3.52
C ILE A 24 -6.23 -0.40 -4.55
N LYS A 25 -6.25 -1.74 -4.67
CA LYS A 25 -7.15 -2.44 -5.58
C LYS A 25 -8.62 -2.13 -5.25
N SER A 26 -8.97 -2.18 -3.97
CA SER A 26 -10.33 -1.88 -3.51
C SER A 26 -10.71 -0.43 -3.81
N ALA A 27 -9.79 0.53 -3.65
CA ALA A 27 -10.04 1.92 -4.03
C ALA A 27 -10.31 2.02 -5.54
N GLY A 28 -9.45 1.44 -6.37
CA GLY A 28 -9.61 1.44 -7.84
C GLY A 28 -11.00 0.99 -8.31
N ASP A 29 -11.53 -0.10 -7.73
CA ASP A 29 -12.86 -0.64 -8.05
C ASP A 29 -14.02 0.34 -7.74
N TRP A 30 -13.81 1.33 -6.86
CA TRP A 30 -14.84 2.32 -6.52
C TRP A 30 -14.94 3.45 -7.56
N ILE A 31 -13.85 3.80 -8.25
CA ILE A 31 -13.86 4.80 -9.35
C ILE A 31 -14.85 4.38 -10.43
N ASP A 32 -14.76 3.13 -10.86
CA ASP A 32 -15.61 2.59 -11.93
C ASP A 32 -17.10 2.70 -11.56
N ARG A 33 -17.43 2.56 -10.26
CA ARG A 33 -18.81 2.70 -9.76
C ARG A 33 -19.25 4.16 -9.70
N TYR A 34 -18.41 5.06 -9.20
CA TYR A 34 -18.77 6.49 -9.06
C TYR A 34 -18.87 7.21 -10.41
N ILE A 35 -18.00 6.88 -11.37
CA ILE A 35 -18.08 7.41 -12.73
C ILE A 35 -19.41 6.98 -13.37
N ALA A 36 -19.80 5.72 -13.20
CA ALA A 36 -21.03 5.16 -13.75
C ALA A 36 -22.32 5.71 -13.09
N ASP A 37 -22.26 6.18 -11.85
CA ASP A 37 -23.42 6.70 -11.13
C ASP A 37 -23.85 8.08 -11.66
N ARG A 38 -24.94 8.14 -12.42
CA ARG A 38 -25.47 9.39 -13.00
C ARG A 38 -26.20 10.29 -12.00
N THR A 39 -26.39 9.84 -10.76
CA THR A 39 -27.10 10.60 -9.72
C THR A 39 -26.19 11.56 -8.95
N LEU A 40 -24.87 11.34 -9.01
CA LEU A 40 -23.89 12.19 -8.36
C LEU A 40 -23.54 13.43 -9.22
N PRO A 41 -23.56 14.65 -8.64
CA PRO A 41 -23.03 15.85 -9.26
C PRO A 41 -21.56 15.69 -9.69
N MET A 42 -21.19 16.26 -10.84
CA MET A 42 -19.84 16.17 -11.38
C MET A 42 -18.77 16.69 -10.40
N GLU A 43 -19.02 17.81 -9.73
CA GLU A 43 -18.10 18.40 -8.74
C GLU A 43 -17.78 17.45 -7.58
N LEU A 44 -18.72 16.59 -7.19
CA LEU A 44 -18.50 15.59 -6.14
C LEU A 44 -17.72 14.38 -6.69
N LYS A 45 -17.96 14.00 -7.94
CA LYS A 45 -17.18 12.95 -8.60
C LYS A 45 -15.71 13.33 -8.74
N ASP A 46 -15.44 14.59 -9.12
CA ASP A 46 -14.08 15.10 -9.26
C ASP A 46 -13.35 15.08 -7.90
N LYS A 47 -14.00 15.57 -6.82
CA LYS A 47 -13.41 15.50 -5.46
C LYS A 47 -13.19 14.06 -4.98
N CYS A 48 -14.11 13.14 -5.29
CA CYS A 48 -13.94 11.73 -4.95
C CYS A 48 -12.73 11.12 -5.69
N ALA A 49 -12.54 11.48 -6.97
CA ALA A 49 -11.37 11.04 -7.74
C ALA A 49 -10.07 11.61 -7.15
N ASP A 50 -10.05 12.90 -6.79
CA ASP A 50 -8.88 13.56 -6.19
C ASP A 50 -8.49 12.90 -4.85
N TRP A 51 -9.42 12.79 -3.90
CA TRP A 51 -9.14 12.15 -2.60
C TRP A 51 -8.72 10.70 -2.72
N GLN A 52 -9.25 10.01 -3.72
CA GLN A 52 -8.86 8.64 -3.96
C GLN A 52 -7.45 8.54 -4.54
N GLN A 53 -7.09 9.44 -5.47
CA GLN A 53 -5.73 9.50 -5.98
C GLN A 53 -4.74 9.83 -4.86
N GLU A 54 -5.06 10.80 -4.00
CA GLU A 54 -4.25 11.12 -2.81
C GLU A 54 -4.07 9.90 -1.88
N LEU A 55 -5.12 9.11 -1.68
CA LEU A 55 -5.05 7.87 -0.90
C LEU A 55 -4.15 6.84 -1.57
N ILE A 56 -4.28 6.64 -2.89
CA ILE A 56 -3.46 5.69 -3.65
C ILE A 56 -1.99 6.10 -3.57
N ASP A 57 -1.67 7.38 -3.84
CA ASP A 57 -0.31 7.90 -3.80
C ASP A 57 0.34 7.69 -2.42
N MET A 58 -0.42 7.93 -1.34
CA MET A 58 0.03 7.68 0.03
C MET A 58 0.33 6.20 0.28
N LEU A 59 -0.55 5.30 -0.18
CA LEU A 59 -0.37 3.85 0.00
C LEU A 59 0.81 3.31 -0.83
N GLU A 60 1.01 3.84 -2.04
CA GLU A 60 2.16 3.50 -2.87
C GLU A 60 3.48 3.95 -2.23
N ALA A 61 3.52 5.15 -1.65
CA ALA A 61 4.67 5.62 -0.88
C ALA A 61 4.97 4.71 0.32
N GLN A 62 3.94 4.30 1.08
CA GLN A 62 4.10 3.35 2.19
C GLN A 62 4.63 1.99 1.72
N ILE A 63 4.17 1.49 0.58
CA ILE A 63 4.66 0.23 -0.01
C ILE A 63 6.13 0.36 -0.40
N LEU A 64 6.53 1.47 -0.99
CA LEU A 64 7.92 1.73 -1.38
C LEU A 64 8.84 1.72 -0.14
N GLU A 65 8.50 2.51 0.88
CA GLU A 65 9.26 2.56 2.14
C GLU A 65 9.34 1.19 2.83
N ALA A 66 8.25 0.42 2.82
CA ALA A 66 8.23 -0.93 3.37
C ALA A 66 9.15 -1.89 2.60
N LYS A 67 9.18 -1.80 1.26
CA LYS A 67 10.07 -2.59 0.41
C LYS A 67 11.54 -2.22 0.62
N ASP A 68 11.86 -0.94 0.77
CA ASP A 68 13.22 -0.49 1.10
C ASP A 68 13.65 -1.01 2.47
N TYR A 69 12.77 -0.91 3.47
CA TYR A 69 13.05 -1.45 4.81
C TYR A 69 13.25 -2.97 4.79
N TYR A 70 12.46 -3.71 4.02
CA TYR A 70 12.63 -5.15 3.82
C TYR A 70 14.02 -5.49 3.28
N MET A 71 14.50 -4.75 2.28
CA MET A 71 15.83 -4.94 1.71
C MET A 71 16.93 -4.67 2.74
N CYS A 72 16.85 -3.57 3.50
CA CYS A 72 17.79 -3.28 4.58
C CYS A 72 17.83 -4.40 5.64
N VAL A 73 16.67 -4.96 5.98
CA VAL A 73 16.58 -6.09 6.93
C VAL A 73 17.25 -7.34 6.34
N LYS A 74 17.03 -7.65 5.07
CA LYS A 74 17.69 -8.77 4.38
C LYS A 74 19.21 -8.63 4.34
N GLU A 75 19.70 -7.47 3.93
CA GLU A 75 21.15 -7.18 3.90
C GLU A 75 21.78 -7.38 5.29
N LYS A 76 21.09 -6.96 6.36
CA LYS A 76 21.56 -7.18 7.73
C LYS A 76 21.61 -8.65 8.15
N ILE A 77 20.72 -9.49 7.65
CA ILE A 77 20.77 -10.94 7.89
C ILE A 77 21.97 -11.54 7.16
N GLU A 78 22.19 -11.16 5.89
CA GLU A 78 23.30 -11.64 5.07
C GLU A 78 24.67 -11.24 5.66
N GLU A 79 24.81 -10.03 6.23
CA GLU A 79 26.02 -9.61 6.94
C GLU A 79 26.31 -10.41 8.22
N MET A 80 25.31 -11.07 8.79
CA MET A 80 25.42 -11.84 10.04
C MET A 80 25.75 -13.33 9.82
N GLN A 81 25.71 -13.81 8.58
CA GLN A 81 25.99 -15.20 8.17
C GLN A 81 27.44 -15.38 7.71
#